data_AF-A0A7C3SWV8-F1
#
_entry.id   AF-A0A7C3SWV8-F1
#
_cell.length_a   1.000
_cell.length_b   1.000
_cell.length_c   1.000
_cell.angle_alpha   90.00
_cell.angle_beta   90.00
_cell.angle_gamma   90.00
#
_symmetry.space_group_name_H-M   'P 1'
#
loop_
_entity.id
_entity.type
_entity.pdbx_description
1 polymer ?
#
loop_
_entity_poly.entity_id
_entity_poly.type
_entity_poly.pdbx_seq_one_letter_code
_entity_poly.pdbx_strand_id
1 'polypeptide(L)'
;MNEGRAKALKYLSVAAFLAVLGVCAALVKWGDLDPLRTIGLIAFMAFLETWRVQFPWGRPLRLGMAVVLCVMAIRPLPEAVWIFLVGSLLGRVFYRVQRSEEGDFLHIVQRTYIVALSGLIYRALIFLGWEYSWKAYPEYFSDTPTAQNVFSTYYNPAVMHRALVFPIAFLVMALAFYLGEMLTSSAEMAVAGRGNWRAVLPQHARQTFPVYLAIAGAGALMALYFPRIPWFNFLVFFVPLLLVRAESNRDKELDDRYFSTLLVIGDAFDLARGMPGHSGRVSNLAAEVAREMGLSAGEVRDIRYAAALHDIGRIEAEAQGEE
;
A
#
# COMPACT_ATOMS: atom_id res chain seq x y z
N MET A 1 5.45 6.31 -26.40
CA MET A 1 4.95 4.92 -26.55
C MET A 1 3.74 4.96 -27.48
N ASN A 2 3.70 4.18 -28.56
CA ASN A 2 2.64 4.25 -29.58
C ASN A 2 1.27 3.86 -28.97
N GLU A 3 0.23 4.67 -29.11
CA GLU A 3 -1.07 4.47 -28.43
C GLU A 3 -1.68 3.08 -28.67
N GLY A 4 -1.47 2.51 -29.86
CA GLY A 4 -1.90 1.16 -30.20
C GLY A 4 -1.23 0.07 -29.35
N ARG A 5 0.07 0.21 -29.02
CA ARG A 5 0.78 -0.74 -28.14
C ARG A 5 0.28 -0.65 -26.70
N ALA A 6 -0.03 0.55 -26.22
CA ALA A 6 -0.58 0.76 -24.88
C ALA A 6 -1.98 0.12 -24.74
N LYS A 7 -2.85 0.28 -25.76
CA LYS A 7 -4.16 -0.37 -25.80
C LYS A 7 -4.03 -1.90 -25.85
N ALA A 8 -3.15 -2.43 -26.70
CA ALA A 8 -2.91 -3.87 -26.81
C ALA A 8 -2.41 -4.48 -25.48
N LEU A 9 -1.47 -3.83 -24.79
CA LEU A 9 -0.99 -4.26 -23.48
C LEU A 9 -2.09 -4.26 -22.42
N LYS A 10 -2.99 -3.26 -22.45
CA LYS A 10 -4.17 -3.23 -21.55
C LYS A 10 -5.09 -4.42 -21.82
N TYR A 11 -5.45 -4.69 -23.06
CA TYR A 11 -6.30 -5.85 -23.39
C TYR A 11 -5.66 -7.18 -22.99
N LEU A 12 -4.36 -7.36 -23.27
CA LEU A 12 -3.61 -8.54 -22.86
C LEU A 12 -3.63 -8.71 -21.33
N SER A 13 -3.46 -7.62 -20.59
CA SER A 13 -3.49 -7.64 -19.12
C SER A 13 -4.87 -7.98 -18.55
N VAL A 14 -5.95 -7.64 -19.26
CA VAL A 14 -7.32 -8.00 -18.85
C VAL A 14 -7.62 -9.45 -19.21
N ALA A 15 -7.19 -9.92 -20.39
CA ALA A 15 -7.37 -11.32 -20.81
C ALA A 15 -6.64 -12.29 -19.88
N ALA A 16 -5.38 -12.01 -19.53
CA ALA A 16 -4.63 -12.80 -18.56
C ALA A 16 -5.28 -12.79 -17.16
N PHE A 17 -5.98 -11.71 -16.80
CA PHE A 17 -6.63 -11.57 -15.50
C PHE A 17 -7.86 -12.45 -15.44
N LEU A 18 -8.67 -12.43 -16.51
CA LEU A 18 -9.81 -13.33 -16.66
C LEU A 18 -9.35 -14.80 -16.66
N ALA A 19 -8.20 -15.12 -17.25
CA ALA A 19 -7.64 -16.47 -17.20
C ALA A 19 -7.25 -16.89 -15.78
N VAL A 20 -6.55 -16.03 -15.02
CA VAL A 20 -6.20 -16.30 -13.61
C VAL A 20 -7.47 -16.51 -12.78
N LEU A 21 -8.51 -15.69 -12.98
CA LEU A 21 -9.79 -15.85 -12.29
C LEU A 21 -10.50 -17.13 -12.67
N GLY A 22 -10.50 -17.52 -13.94
CA GLY A 22 -11.07 -18.78 -14.41
C GLY A 22 -10.40 -19.99 -13.76
N VAL A 23 -9.06 -20.00 -13.71
CA VAL A 23 -8.28 -21.05 -13.03
C VAL A 23 -8.60 -21.06 -11.52
N CYS A 24 -8.62 -19.89 -10.86
CA CYS A 24 -8.96 -19.82 -9.45
C CYS A 24 -10.39 -20.33 -9.19
N ALA A 25 -11.38 -19.92 -9.99
CA ALA A 25 -12.76 -20.39 -9.86
C ALA A 25 -12.90 -21.91 -9.98
N ALA A 26 -12.16 -22.53 -10.89
CA ALA A 26 -12.16 -23.98 -11.07
C ALA A 26 -11.50 -24.74 -9.90
N LEU A 27 -10.53 -24.12 -9.24
CA LEU A 27 -9.80 -24.73 -8.12
C LEU A 27 -10.49 -24.51 -6.75
N VAL A 28 -11.46 -23.60 -6.66
CA VAL A 28 -12.24 -23.39 -5.43
C VAL A 28 -13.22 -24.54 -5.23
N LYS A 29 -13.17 -25.16 -4.05
CA LYS A 29 -14.17 -26.14 -3.61
C LYS A 29 -15.40 -25.43 -3.04
N TRP A 30 -16.27 -24.94 -3.91
CA TRP A 30 -17.42 -24.11 -3.54
C TRP A 30 -18.36 -24.75 -2.50
N GLY A 31 -18.45 -26.08 -2.47
CA GLY A 31 -19.29 -26.82 -1.50
C GLY A 31 -18.74 -26.86 -0.07
N ASP A 32 -17.43 -26.63 0.12
CA ASP A 32 -16.76 -26.70 1.44
C ASP A 32 -16.55 -25.30 2.05
N LEU A 33 -17.06 -24.25 1.41
CA LEU A 33 -16.93 -22.88 1.90
C LEU A 33 -17.91 -22.62 3.05
N ASP A 34 -17.38 -22.22 4.21
CA ASP A 34 -18.19 -21.58 5.25
C ASP A 34 -18.67 -20.20 4.75
N PRO A 35 -19.97 -20.02 4.47
CA PRO A 35 -20.49 -18.78 3.89
C PRO A 35 -20.33 -17.60 4.84
N LEU A 36 -20.60 -17.80 6.13
CA LEU A 36 -20.57 -16.74 7.13
C LEU A 36 -19.15 -16.18 7.27
N ARG A 37 -18.15 -17.07 7.32
CA ARG A 37 -16.75 -16.64 7.41
C ARG A 37 -16.22 -16.04 6.12
N THR A 38 -16.61 -16.57 4.97
CA THR A 38 -16.15 -16.03 3.68
C THR A 38 -16.73 -14.63 3.46
N ILE A 39 -18.02 -14.43 3.75
CA ILE A 39 -18.68 -13.12 3.68
C ILE A 39 -18.07 -12.15 4.68
N GLY A 40 -17.80 -12.58 5.91
CA GLY A 40 -17.16 -11.73 6.91
C GLY A 40 -15.77 -11.25 6.49
N LEU A 41 -14.93 -12.14 5.92
CA LEU A 41 -13.61 -11.75 5.40
C LEU A 41 -13.73 -10.78 4.22
N ILE A 42 -14.69 -10.99 3.32
CA ILE A 42 -14.99 -10.06 2.22
C ILE A 42 -15.43 -8.69 2.78
N ALA A 43 -16.27 -8.67 3.81
CA ALA A 43 -16.76 -7.44 4.43
C ALA A 43 -15.63 -6.66 5.12
N PHE A 44 -14.78 -7.33 5.92
CA PHE A 44 -13.61 -6.69 6.53
C PHE A 44 -12.61 -6.22 5.48
N MET A 45 -12.35 -7.03 4.44
CA MET A 45 -11.52 -6.61 3.31
C MET A 45 -12.09 -5.35 2.66
N ALA A 46 -13.37 -5.34 2.31
CA ALA A 46 -14.04 -4.18 1.70
C ALA A 46 -13.98 -2.94 2.60
N PHE A 47 -14.22 -3.10 3.91
CA PHE A 47 -14.15 -2.02 4.88
C PHE A 47 -12.73 -1.46 5.00
N LEU A 48 -11.71 -2.27 5.27
CA LEU A 48 -10.34 -1.78 5.43
C LEU A 48 -9.76 -1.24 4.10
N GLU A 49 -10.24 -1.71 2.95
CA GLU A 49 -9.84 -1.21 1.63
C GLU A 49 -10.28 0.26 1.40
N THR A 50 -11.33 0.74 2.06
CA THR A 50 -11.75 2.15 1.96
C THR A 50 -10.74 3.10 2.62
N TRP A 51 -9.92 2.59 3.53
CA TRP A 51 -8.95 3.39 4.29
C TRP A 51 -7.62 3.44 3.56
N ARG A 52 -7.30 4.61 3.01
CA ARG A 52 -6.07 4.85 2.23
C ARG A 52 -5.09 5.73 3.00
N VAL A 53 -3.83 5.33 3.01
CA VAL A 53 -2.66 6.14 3.36
C VAL A 53 -2.19 6.83 2.08
N GLN A 54 -2.14 8.14 2.08
CA GLN A 54 -1.73 8.91 0.92
C GLN A 54 -0.25 9.26 1.03
N PHE A 55 0.56 8.89 0.05
CA PHE A 55 1.96 9.31 -0.05
C PHE A 55 2.11 10.49 -1.01
N PRO A 56 3.02 11.46 -0.75
CA PRO A 56 3.13 12.66 -1.59
C PRO A 56 3.65 12.29 -2.97
N TRP A 57 4.35 11.17 -3.03
CA TRP A 57 4.91 10.58 -4.23
C TRP A 57 4.49 9.10 -4.25
N GLY A 58 3.78 8.69 -5.30
CA GLY A 58 3.43 7.28 -5.53
C GLY A 58 1.97 6.95 -5.23
N ARG A 59 1.65 5.65 -5.30
CA ARG A 59 0.28 5.17 -5.18
C ARG A 59 -0.22 5.22 -3.73
N PRO A 60 -1.52 5.52 -3.51
CA PRO A 60 -2.11 5.41 -2.19
C PRO A 60 -2.11 3.94 -1.73
N LEU A 61 -1.58 3.72 -0.53
CA LEU A 61 -1.54 2.42 0.12
C LEU A 61 -2.83 2.19 0.88
N ARG A 62 -3.37 0.98 0.83
CA ARG A 62 -4.66 0.65 1.44
C ARG A 62 -4.44 -0.18 2.69
N LEU A 63 -5.20 0.10 3.75
CA LEU A 63 -5.11 -0.72 4.98
C LEU A 63 -5.64 -2.15 4.76
N GLY A 64 -6.51 -2.33 3.75
CA GLY A 64 -7.00 -3.65 3.32
C GLY A 64 -5.89 -4.66 3.03
N MET A 65 -4.68 -4.21 2.66
CA MET A 65 -3.53 -5.09 2.42
C MET A 65 -3.17 -5.97 3.63
N ALA A 66 -3.39 -5.51 4.86
CA ALA A 66 -3.16 -6.33 6.05
C ALA A 66 -4.12 -7.53 6.09
N VAL A 67 -5.39 -7.31 5.71
CA VAL A 67 -6.41 -8.36 5.59
C VAL A 67 -6.03 -9.32 4.46
N VAL A 68 -5.53 -8.82 3.34
CA VAL A 68 -5.10 -9.67 2.22
C VAL A 68 -3.96 -10.61 2.62
N LEU A 69 -2.93 -10.09 3.28
CA LEU A 69 -1.82 -10.92 3.78
C LEU A 69 -2.31 -11.95 4.80
N CYS A 70 -3.24 -11.56 5.68
CA CYS A 70 -3.90 -12.49 6.61
C CYS A 70 -4.68 -13.59 5.87
N VAL A 71 -5.54 -13.22 4.92
CA VAL A 71 -6.36 -14.15 4.14
C VAL A 71 -5.51 -15.12 3.32
N MET A 72 -4.42 -14.64 2.69
CA MET A 72 -3.47 -15.51 1.98
C MET A 72 -2.77 -16.51 2.91
N ALA A 73 -2.56 -16.13 4.18
CA ALA A 73 -1.95 -17.00 5.17
C ALA A 73 -2.90 -18.06 5.72
N ILE A 74 -4.20 -17.74 5.86
CA ILE A 74 -5.18 -18.63 6.51
C ILE A 74 -6.08 -19.39 5.52
N ARG A 75 -6.18 -18.99 4.24
CA ARG A 75 -7.04 -19.64 3.23
C ARG A 75 -6.24 -20.15 2.02
N PRO A 76 -6.75 -21.16 1.31
CA PRO A 76 -6.26 -21.56 0.00
C PRO A 76 -6.18 -20.37 -0.95
N LEU A 77 -5.10 -20.32 -1.73
CA LEU A 77 -4.85 -19.24 -2.68
C LEU A 77 -6.06 -18.90 -3.59
N PRO A 78 -6.77 -19.87 -4.22
CA PRO A 78 -7.90 -19.55 -5.09
C PRO A 78 -8.98 -18.74 -4.36
N GLU A 79 -9.25 -19.07 -3.10
CA GLU A 79 -10.25 -18.38 -2.28
C GLU A 79 -9.75 -17.01 -1.84
N ALA A 80 -8.47 -16.89 -1.49
CA ALA A 80 -7.86 -15.62 -1.13
C ALA A 80 -7.94 -14.60 -2.28
N VAL A 81 -7.72 -15.05 -3.52
CA VAL A 81 -7.87 -14.24 -4.74
C VAL A 81 -9.31 -13.75 -4.90
N TRP A 82 -10.30 -14.63 -4.70
CA TRP A 82 -11.71 -14.26 -4.79
C TRP A 82 -12.15 -13.31 -3.67
N ILE A 83 -11.74 -13.57 -2.41
CA ILE A 83 -12.02 -12.68 -1.27
C ILE A 83 -11.43 -11.30 -1.53
N PHE A 84 -10.19 -11.22 -2.02
CA PHE A 84 -9.55 -9.96 -2.41
C PHE A 84 -10.32 -9.25 -3.53
N LEU A 85 -10.66 -9.96 -4.60
CA LEU A 85 -11.33 -9.37 -5.76
C LEU A 85 -12.71 -8.82 -5.37
N VAL A 86 -13.54 -9.64 -4.73
CA VAL A 86 -14.90 -9.23 -4.33
C VAL A 86 -14.83 -8.14 -3.28
N GLY A 87 -13.96 -8.27 -2.28
CA GLY A 87 -13.75 -7.24 -1.25
C GLY A 87 -13.29 -5.90 -1.83
N SER A 88 -12.33 -5.92 -2.76
CA SER A 88 -11.82 -4.69 -3.40
C SER A 88 -12.80 -4.05 -4.39
N LEU A 89 -13.69 -4.84 -5.00
CA LEU A 89 -14.80 -4.32 -5.79
C LEU A 89 -15.88 -3.69 -4.90
N LEU A 90 -16.29 -4.38 -3.83
CA LEU A 90 -17.27 -3.87 -2.87
C LEU A 90 -16.79 -2.60 -2.17
N GLY A 91 -15.55 -2.61 -1.64
CA GLY A 91 -14.96 -1.44 -0.99
C GLY A 91 -14.93 -0.22 -1.91
N ARG A 92 -14.84 -0.43 -3.22
CA ARG A 92 -14.97 0.65 -4.19
C ARG A 92 -16.37 1.07 -4.49
N VAL A 93 -17.35 0.16 -4.53
CA VAL A 93 -18.74 0.58 -4.62
C VAL A 93 -19.09 1.50 -3.45
N PHE A 94 -18.65 1.16 -2.23
CA PHE A 94 -18.78 2.03 -1.06
C PHE A 94 -18.03 3.36 -1.22
N TYR A 95 -16.80 3.35 -1.75
CA TYR A 95 -15.98 4.56 -1.91
C TYR A 95 -16.41 5.46 -3.09
N ARG A 96 -16.93 4.90 -4.18
CA ARG A 96 -17.35 5.63 -5.38
C ARG A 96 -18.58 6.51 -5.11
N VAL A 97 -19.35 6.18 -4.08
CA VAL A 97 -20.36 7.07 -3.50
C VAL A 97 -19.75 8.34 -2.89
N GLN A 98 -18.44 8.36 -2.61
CA GLN A 98 -17.71 9.49 -2.00
C GLN A 98 -16.75 10.26 -2.92
N ARG A 99 -16.14 9.68 -3.98
CA ARG A 99 -15.33 10.41 -4.98
C ARG A 99 -15.01 9.56 -6.23
N SER A 100 -15.06 10.17 -7.41
CA SER A 100 -14.79 9.54 -8.72
C SER A 100 -13.37 9.86 -9.19
N GLU A 101 -12.51 8.85 -9.37
CA GLU A 101 -11.23 8.99 -10.08
C GLU A 101 -11.14 7.95 -11.22
N GLU A 102 -10.67 8.39 -12.38
CA GLU A 102 -10.46 7.56 -13.58
C GLU A 102 -9.22 6.67 -13.44
N GLY A 103 -9.26 5.46 -14.00
CA GLY A 103 -8.11 4.51 -14.01
C GLY A 103 -8.16 3.40 -12.95
N ASP A 104 -9.17 3.43 -12.08
CA ASP A 104 -9.23 2.59 -10.88
C ASP A 104 -9.24 1.07 -11.17
N PHE A 105 -9.92 0.61 -12.22
CA PHE A 105 -10.10 -0.83 -12.50
C PHE A 105 -8.79 -1.56 -12.84
N LEU A 106 -7.90 -0.93 -13.60
CA LEU A 106 -6.62 -1.54 -13.98
C LEU A 106 -5.74 -1.82 -12.76
N HIS A 107 -5.88 -1.02 -11.71
CA HIS A 107 -5.17 -1.24 -10.44
C HIS A 107 -5.67 -2.48 -9.69
N ILE A 108 -6.96 -2.89 -9.81
CA ILE A 108 -7.40 -4.19 -9.26
C ILE A 108 -6.70 -5.30 -9.98
N VAL A 109 -6.69 -5.20 -11.31
CA VAL A 109 -6.16 -6.24 -12.18
C VAL A 109 -4.70 -6.48 -11.81
N GLN A 110 -3.90 -5.41 -11.75
CA GLN A 110 -2.52 -5.45 -11.29
C GLN A 110 -2.37 -6.05 -9.87
N ARG A 111 -3.17 -5.59 -8.90
CA ARG A 111 -3.09 -6.10 -7.52
C ARG A 111 -3.49 -7.56 -7.39
N THR A 112 -4.45 -8.01 -8.20
CA THR A 112 -4.88 -9.41 -8.20
C THR A 112 -3.73 -10.31 -8.65
N TYR A 113 -2.90 -9.86 -9.59
CA TYR A 113 -1.66 -10.58 -9.94
C TYR A 113 -0.64 -10.58 -8.80
N ILE A 114 -0.46 -9.45 -8.12
CA ILE A 114 0.47 -9.37 -6.98
C ILE A 114 0.03 -10.33 -5.86
N VAL A 115 -1.28 -10.37 -5.55
CA VAL A 115 -1.89 -11.31 -4.61
C VAL A 115 -1.68 -12.75 -5.06
N ALA A 116 -2.01 -13.06 -6.31
CA ALA A 116 -1.85 -14.41 -6.85
C ALA A 116 -0.39 -14.89 -6.80
N LEU A 117 0.56 -14.05 -7.22
CA LEU A 117 1.99 -14.35 -7.21
C LEU A 117 2.52 -14.53 -5.78
N SER A 118 2.19 -13.60 -4.88
CA SER A 118 2.66 -13.64 -3.49
C SER A 118 2.12 -14.86 -2.76
N GLY A 119 0.84 -15.20 -2.96
CA GLY A 119 0.24 -16.39 -2.37
C GLY A 119 0.75 -17.70 -3.00
N LEU A 120 1.13 -17.72 -4.28
CA LEU A 120 1.83 -18.86 -4.89
C LEU A 120 3.20 -19.08 -4.25
N ILE A 121 3.97 -18.01 -4.02
CA ILE A 121 5.26 -18.07 -3.33
C ILE A 121 5.08 -18.58 -1.91
N TYR A 122 4.11 -18.04 -1.16
CA TYR A 122 3.76 -18.50 0.18
C TYR A 122 3.45 -20.00 0.21
N ARG A 123 2.60 -20.44 -0.72
CA ARG A 123 2.22 -21.85 -0.85
C ARG A 123 3.43 -22.72 -1.18
N ALA A 124 4.24 -22.33 -2.16
CA ALA A 124 5.45 -23.08 -2.54
C ALA A 124 6.39 -23.26 -1.34
N LEU A 125 6.62 -22.19 -0.57
CA LEU A 125 7.48 -22.21 0.61
C LEU A 125 6.95 -23.10 1.72
N ILE A 126 5.65 -23.16 1.94
CA ILE A 126 5.07 -24.07 2.95
C ILE A 126 5.21 -25.54 2.53
N PHE A 127 5.13 -25.82 1.22
CA PHE A 127 5.23 -27.18 0.68
C PHE A 127 6.67 -27.66 0.43
N LEU A 128 7.68 -26.79 0.53
CA LEU A 128 9.08 -27.24 0.60
C LEU A 128 9.22 -28.13 1.83
N GLY A 129 9.55 -29.41 1.64
CA GLY A 129 9.57 -30.45 2.69
C GLY A 129 10.48 -30.09 3.86
N TRP A 130 9.94 -29.35 4.83
CA TRP A 130 10.78 -28.72 5.85
C TRP A 130 11.42 -29.71 6.81
N GLU A 131 11.19 -31.04 6.77
CA GLU A 131 11.65 -32.19 7.62
C GLU A 131 12.35 -31.99 9.00
N TYR A 132 13.17 -30.95 9.22
CA TYR A 132 13.76 -30.57 10.50
C TYR A 132 13.02 -29.38 11.14
N SER A 133 12.18 -29.63 12.14
CA SER A 133 11.63 -28.54 12.96
C SER A 133 11.62 -28.92 14.42
N TRP A 134 12.39 -28.16 15.19
CA TRP A 134 12.33 -28.06 16.64
C TRP A 134 10.89 -27.94 17.14
N LYS A 135 10.49 -28.82 18.09
CA LYS A 135 9.17 -28.80 18.75
C LYS A 135 9.14 -27.65 19.76
N ALA A 136 8.37 -26.60 19.46
CA ALA A 136 8.21 -25.44 20.35
C ALA A 136 7.13 -25.61 21.44
N TYR A 137 6.35 -26.71 21.42
CA TYR A 137 5.28 -26.98 22.39
C TYR A 137 5.44 -28.37 23.03
N PRO A 138 5.36 -28.49 24.37
CA PRO A 138 5.35 -29.77 25.08
C PRO A 138 4.13 -30.63 24.73
N GLU A 139 4.24 -31.95 24.94
CA GLU A 139 3.26 -33.01 24.59
C GLU A 139 1.82 -32.84 25.10
N TYR A 140 1.55 -31.84 25.96
CA TYR A 140 0.20 -31.53 26.46
C TYR A 140 -0.66 -30.74 25.48
N PHE A 141 -0.09 -30.15 24.43
CA PHE A 141 -0.86 -29.59 23.32
C PHE A 141 -1.10 -30.68 22.29
N SER A 142 -2.23 -31.38 22.41
CA SER A 142 -2.61 -32.47 21.52
C SER A 142 -2.57 -32.06 20.05
N ASP A 143 -1.93 -32.87 19.21
CA ASP A 143 -1.97 -32.82 17.74
C ASP A 143 -3.38 -33.11 17.17
N THR A 144 -4.36 -33.41 18.02
CA THR A 144 -5.76 -33.49 17.64
C THR A 144 -6.37 -32.09 17.55
N PRO A 145 -7.13 -31.76 16.48
CA PRO A 145 -7.84 -30.50 16.36
C PRO A 145 -8.85 -30.38 17.51
N THR A 146 -8.43 -29.71 18.59
CA THR A 146 -9.23 -29.46 19.77
C THR A 146 -10.10 -28.24 19.51
N ALA A 147 -11.16 -28.46 18.73
CA ALA A 147 -12.48 -27.84 18.79
C ALA A 147 -13.20 -28.16 17.48
N GLN A 148 -14.44 -28.64 17.58
CA GLN A 148 -15.33 -29.06 16.49
C GLN A 148 -15.63 -28.02 15.37
N ASN A 149 -14.88 -26.92 15.23
CA ASN A 149 -15.24 -25.76 14.38
C ASN A 149 -14.09 -25.15 13.55
N VAL A 150 -13.06 -25.92 13.19
CA VAL A 150 -12.05 -25.49 12.19
C VAL A 150 -12.31 -26.23 10.88
N PHE A 151 -12.92 -25.55 9.91
CA PHE A 151 -13.15 -26.10 8.56
C PHE A 151 -11.81 -26.49 7.90
N SER A 152 -11.79 -27.59 7.15
CA SER A 152 -10.63 -28.10 6.39
C SER A 152 -10.03 -27.10 5.39
N THR A 153 -10.74 -26.00 5.17
CA THR A 153 -10.40 -24.88 4.29
C THR A 153 -9.49 -23.84 4.94
N TYR A 154 -9.11 -23.99 6.21
CA TYR A 154 -8.17 -23.09 6.87
C TYR A 154 -6.78 -23.72 6.99
N TYR A 155 -5.75 -23.00 6.55
CA TYR A 155 -4.39 -23.24 7.02
C TYR A 155 -4.34 -22.77 8.47
N ASN A 156 -4.15 -23.69 9.42
CA ASN A 156 -3.96 -23.31 10.81
C ASN A 156 -2.48 -22.97 11.03
N PRO A 157 -2.10 -21.69 11.23
CA PRO A 157 -0.70 -21.31 11.38
C PRO A 157 -0.02 -21.98 12.59
N ALA A 158 -0.79 -22.36 13.61
CA ALA A 158 -0.32 -23.08 14.78
C ALA A 158 -0.13 -24.59 14.53
N VAL A 159 -0.90 -25.18 13.60
CA VAL A 159 -0.78 -26.60 13.19
C VAL A 159 0.16 -26.75 11.99
N MET A 160 0.57 -25.65 11.33
CA MET A 160 1.68 -25.62 10.37
C MET A 160 3.05 -25.77 11.08
N HIS A 161 3.18 -26.81 11.89
CA HIS A 161 4.33 -27.50 12.49
C HIS A 161 5.62 -26.79 12.93
N ARG A 162 5.91 -25.49 12.67
CA ARG A 162 7.31 -25.03 12.74
C ARG A 162 7.40 -23.55 13.10
N ALA A 163 7.93 -23.26 14.30
CA ALA A 163 8.13 -21.91 14.81
C ALA A 163 8.86 -20.95 13.84
N LEU A 164 9.59 -21.47 12.85
CA LEU A 164 10.34 -20.70 11.85
C LEU A 164 9.71 -20.67 10.45
N VAL A 165 8.90 -21.67 10.07
CA VAL A 165 8.42 -21.76 8.67
C VAL A 165 7.34 -20.75 8.39
N PHE A 166 6.36 -20.62 9.29
CA PHE A 166 5.34 -19.60 9.15
C PHE A 166 5.95 -18.19 9.04
N PRO A 167 6.82 -17.72 9.98
CA PRO A 167 7.36 -16.38 9.86
C PRO A 167 8.26 -16.20 8.64
N ILE A 168 9.06 -17.19 8.24
CA ILE A 168 9.88 -17.09 7.02
C ILE A 168 8.99 -17.03 5.77
N ALA A 169 8.05 -17.95 5.62
CA ALA A 169 7.16 -17.98 4.46
C ALA A 169 6.30 -16.71 4.39
N PHE A 170 5.80 -16.23 5.54
CA PHE A 170 5.03 -15.00 5.61
C PHE A 170 5.87 -13.77 5.27
N LEU A 171 7.11 -13.69 5.78
CA LEU A 171 8.03 -12.59 5.44
C LEU A 171 8.38 -12.58 3.95
N VAL A 172 8.64 -13.74 3.35
CA VAL A 172 8.93 -13.83 1.91
C VAL A 172 7.69 -13.49 1.09
N MET A 173 6.50 -13.92 1.50
CA MET A 173 5.23 -13.51 0.89
C MET A 173 5.03 -11.98 0.97
N ALA A 174 5.22 -11.39 2.15
CA ALA A 174 5.06 -9.95 2.35
C ALA A 174 6.11 -9.15 1.56
N LEU A 175 7.34 -9.66 1.46
CA LEU A 175 8.39 -9.06 0.64
C LEU A 175 8.04 -9.14 -0.85
N ALA A 176 7.61 -10.30 -1.35
CA ALA A 176 7.16 -10.46 -2.73
C ALA A 176 6.00 -9.51 -3.06
N PHE A 177 5.07 -9.37 -2.11
CA PHE A 177 3.93 -8.46 -2.23
C PHE A 177 4.39 -6.99 -2.32
N TYR A 178 5.28 -6.56 -1.42
CA TYR A 178 5.87 -5.22 -1.42
C TYR A 178 6.64 -4.93 -2.71
N LEU A 179 7.49 -5.86 -3.15
CA LEU A 179 8.25 -5.72 -4.39
C LEU A 179 7.33 -5.63 -5.62
N GLY A 180 6.24 -6.41 -5.65
CA GLY A 180 5.23 -6.31 -6.72
C GLY A 180 4.55 -4.94 -6.77
N GLU A 181 4.17 -4.40 -5.61
CA GLU A 181 3.60 -3.04 -5.52
C GLU A 181 4.61 -1.97 -5.93
N MET A 182 5.86 -2.09 -5.47
CA MET A 182 6.94 -1.16 -5.80
C MET A 182 7.24 -1.16 -7.30
N LEU A 183 7.43 -2.34 -7.92
CA LEU A 183 7.70 -2.47 -9.34
C LEU A 183 6.57 -1.92 -10.21
N THR A 184 5.31 -2.24 -9.86
CA THR A 184 4.16 -1.73 -10.63
C THR A 184 3.99 -0.23 -10.46
N SER A 185 4.19 0.31 -9.26
CA SER A 185 4.16 1.75 -9.01
C SER A 185 5.28 2.49 -9.75
N SER A 186 6.49 1.94 -9.79
CA SER A 186 7.62 2.52 -10.52
C SER A 186 7.44 2.46 -12.03
N ALA A 187 6.89 1.36 -12.56
CA ALA A 187 6.59 1.24 -13.98
C ALA A 187 5.57 2.30 -14.44
N GLU A 188 4.56 2.60 -13.63
CA GLU A 188 3.60 3.67 -13.95
C GLU A 188 4.22 5.06 -13.92
N MET A 189 5.08 5.35 -12.94
CA MET A 189 5.78 6.64 -12.88
C MET A 189 6.72 6.83 -14.07
N ALA A 190 7.40 5.77 -14.50
CA ALA A 190 8.24 5.78 -15.69
C ALA A 190 7.41 6.03 -16.97
N VAL A 191 6.23 5.42 -17.10
CA VAL A 191 5.33 5.63 -18.24
C VAL A 191 4.72 7.04 -18.24
N ALA A 192 4.49 7.63 -17.07
CA ALA A 192 3.96 8.98 -16.91
C ALA A 192 4.99 10.09 -17.25
N GLY A 193 6.23 9.73 -17.59
CA GLY A 193 7.27 10.69 -17.98
C GLY A 193 7.80 11.57 -16.86
N ARG A 194 7.49 11.23 -15.59
CA ARG A 194 7.85 12.04 -14.42
C ARG A 194 9.20 11.58 -13.85
N GLY A 195 10.30 12.01 -14.49
CA GLY A 195 11.65 11.99 -13.93
C GLY A 195 12.42 10.66 -13.96
N ASN A 196 13.69 10.73 -13.54
CA ASN A 196 14.62 9.60 -13.49
C ASN A 196 14.20 8.59 -12.40
N TRP A 197 13.70 7.42 -12.81
CA TRP A 197 13.26 6.34 -11.89
C TRP A 197 14.33 5.93 -10.86
N ARG A 198 15.62 6.04 -11.18
CA ARG A 198 16.74 5.72 -10.29
C ARG A 198 16.87 6.65 -9.08
N ALA A 199 16.54 7.93 -9.23
CA ALA A 199 16.56 8.90 -8.13
C ALA A 199 15.29 8.79 -7.27
N VAL A 200 14.19 8.42 -7.91
CA VAL A 200 12.84 8.38 -7.33
C VAL A 200 12.62 7.10 -6.50
N LEU A 201 13.20 5.97 -6.93
CA LEU A 201 13.02 4.65 -6.30
C LEU A 201 13.49 4.57 -4.82
N PRO A 202 14.71 5.01 -4.44
CA PRO A 202 15.17 4.92 -3.06
C PRO A 202 14.31 5.76 -2.12
N GLN A 203 13.81 6.90 -2.60
CA GLN A 203 12.97 7.79 -1.82
C GLN A 203 11.57 7.19 -1.61
N HIS A 204 10.94 6.65 -2.65
CA HIS A 204 9.67 5.93 -2.48
C HIS A 204 9.81 4.74 -1.54
N ALA A 205 10.90 3.99 -1.65
CA ALA A 205 11.16 2.86 -0.75
C ALA A 205 11.26 3.35 0.70
N ARG A 206 12.05 4.39 0.96
CA ARG A 206 12.24 4.93 2.32
C ARG A 206 10.94 5.41 2.96
N GLN A 207 10.01 5.97 2.18
CA GLN A 207 8.71 6.45 2.67
C GLN A 207 7.68 5.34 2.84
N THR A 208 7.62 4.38 1.91
CA THR A 208 6.58 3.34 1.92
C THR A 208 6.95 2.14 2.79
N PHE A 209 8.24 1.82 2.91
CA PHE A 209 8.72 0.64 3.62
C PHE A 209 8.26 0.55 5.10
N PRO A 210 8.34 1.61 5.93
CA PRO A 210 7.88 1.53 7.32
C PRO A 210 6.39 1.20 7.43
N VAL A 211 5.57 1.77 6.55
CA VAL A 211 4.12 1.53 6.53
C VAL A 211 3.82 0.10 6.05
N TYR A 212 4.52 -0.38 5.03
CA TYR A 212 4.41 -1.78 4.59
C TYR A 212 4.84 -2.77 5.67
N LEU A 213 5.90 -2.46 6.41
CA LEU A 213 6.36 -3.28 7.53
C LEU A 213 5.29 -3.35 8.63
N ALA A 214 4.65 -2.23 8.96
CA ALA A 214 3.53 -2.20 9.90
C ALA A 214 2.32 -3.01 9.40
N ILE A 215 1.96 -2.87 8.12
CA ILE A 215 0.88 -3.65 7.48
C ILE A 215 1.21 -5.15 7.49
N ALA A 216 2.44 -5.53 7.17
CA ALA A 216 2.89 -6.91 7.17
C ALA A 216 2.86 -7.50 8.59
N GLY A 217 3.35 -6.76 9.58
CA GLY A 217 3.28 -7.15 10.99
C GLY A 217 1.82 -7.33 11.46
N ALA A 218 0.94 -6.38 11.12
CA ALA A 218 -0.48 -6.48 11.42
C ALA A 218 -1.10 -7.70 10.73
N GLY A 219 -0.82 -7.94 9.45
CA GLY A 219 -1.31 -9.12 8.72
C GLY A 219 -0.83 -10.45 9.30
N ALA A 220 0.42 -10.51 9.76
CA ALA A 220 1.00 -11.70 10.40
C ALA A 220 0.31 -12.00 11.74
N LEU A 221 0.15 -10.98 12.58
CA LEU A 221 -0.54 -11.11 13.86
C LEU A 221 -2.02 -11.42 13.64
N MET A 222 -2.66 -10.79 12.64
CA MET A 222 -4.03 -11.12 12.25
C MET A 222 -4.14 -12.60 11.88
N ALA A 223 -3.23 -13.15 11.07
CA ALA A 223 -3.24 -14.56 10.72
C ALA A 223 -3.05 -15.47 11.95
N LEU A 224 -2.10 -15.15 12.83
CA LEU A 224 -1.79 -15.95 14.02
C LEU A 224 -2.94 -15.98 15.05
N TYR A 225 -3.64 -14.85 15.23
CA TYR A 225 -4.71 -14.73 16.22
C TYR A 225 -6.10 -15.04 15.68
N PHE A 226 -6.29 -15.13 14.36
CA PHE A 226 -7.58 -15.45 13.74
C PHE A 226 -8.26 -16.70 14.32
N PRO A 227 -7.56 -17.83 14.63
CA PRO A 227 -8.21 -19.00 15.20
C PRO A 227 -8.78 -18.79 16.61
N ARG A 228 -8.21 -17.87 17.40
CA ARG A 228 -8.64 -17.60 18.79
C ARG A 228 -9.62 -16.45 18.87
N ILE A 229 -9.39 -15.41 18.09
CA ILE A 229 -10.14 -14.16 18.10
C ILE A 229 -10.42 -13.79 16.64
N PRO A 230 -11.44 -14.35 15.96
CA PRO A 230 -11.58 -14.22 14.52
C PRO A 230 -11.91 -12.77 14.09
N TRP A 231 -13.11 -12.31 14.40
CA TRP A 231 -13.62 -11.02 13.92
C TRP A 231 -13.08 -9.83 14.71
N PHE A 232 -12.93 -10.00 16.02
CA PHE A 232 -12.44 -8.94 16.91
C PHE A 232 -10.97 -8.57 16.63
N ASN A 233 -10.16 -9.52 16.15
CA ASN A 233 -8.77 -9.29 15.77
C ASN A 233 -8.63 -8.19 14.72
N PHE A 234 -9.45 -8.20 13.66
CA PHE A 234 -9.41 -7.13 12.66
C PHE A 234 -9.67 -5.75 13.27
N LEU A 235 -10.58 -5.64 14.24
CA LEU A 235 -10.85 -4.39 14.96
C LEU A 235 -9.67 -3.98 15.85
N VAL A 236 -9.06 -4.93 16.56
CA VAL A 236 -7.91 -4.67 17.45
C VAL A 236 -6.73 -4.12 16.65
N PHE A 237 -6.39 -4.72 15.50
CA PHE A 237 -5.29 -4.24 14.66
C PHE A 237 -5.68 -3.12 13.71
N PHE A 238 -6.97 -2.83 13.54
CA PHE A 238 -7.43 -1.65 12.81
C PHE A 238 -7.01 -0.36 13.52
N VAL A 239 -7.09 -0.30 14.85
CA VAL A 239 -6.68 0.89 15.63
C VAL A 239 -5.21 1.30 15.40
N PRO A 240 -4.20 0.42 15.56
CA PRO A 240 -2.82 0.80 15.28
C PRO A 240 -2.58 1.11 13.80
N LEU A 241 -3.28 0.44 12.87
CA LEU A 241 -3.20 0.77 11.44
C LEU A 241 -3.78 2.15 11.13
N LEU A 242 -4.83 2.57 11.84
CA LEU A 242 -5.35 3.94 11.76
C LEU A 242 -4.34 4.96 12.28
N LEU A 243 -3.59 4.64 13.33
CA LEU A 243 -2.55 5.53 13.86
C LEU A 243 -1.42 5.70 12.84
N VAL A 244 -0.93 4.60 12.26
CA VAL A 244 0.07 4.64 11.17
C VAL A 244 -0.43 5.48 9.99
N ARG A 245 -1.72 5.31 9.63
CA ARG A 245 -2.37 6.12 8.59
C ARG A 245 -2.42 7.59 8.95
N ALA A 246 -2.86 7.92 10.16
CA ALA A 246 -3.00 9.30 10.62
C ALA A 246 -1.65 10.01 10.56
N GLU A 247 -0.60 9.35 11.03
CA GLU A 247 0.73 9.96 11.08
C GLU A 247 1.38 10.10 9.71
N SER A 248 1.26 9.08 8.87
CA SER A 248 1.73 9.16 7.48
C SER A 248 1.01 10.25 6.67
N ASN A 249 -0.28 10.52 6.96
CA ASN A 249 -1.03 11.57 6.28
C ASN A 249 -0.72 12.96 6.86
N ARG A 250 -0.38 13.06 8.14
CA ARG A 250 -0.08 14.32 8.84
C ARG A 250 1.18 14.99 8.29
N ASP A 251 2.19 14.22 7.90
CA ASP A 251 3.42 14.74 7.30
C ASP A 251 3.14 15.62 6.07
N LYS A 252 2.19 15.21 5.21
CA LYS A 252 1.81 16.01 4.04
C LYS A 252 1.06 17.28 4.40
N GLU A 253 0.10 17.14 5.30
CA GLU A 253 -0.76 18.24 5.68
C GLU A 253 0.06 19.33 6.38
N LEU A 254 1.08 18.94 7.15
CA LEU A 254 2.07 19.86 7.71
C LEU A 254 2.91 20.52 6.62
N ASP A 255 3.38 19.78 5.61
CA ASP A 255 4.17 20.31 4.50
C ASP A 255 3.41 21.37 3.70
N ASP A 256 2.14 21.08 3.35
CA ASP A 256 1.27 21.99 2.59
C ASP A 256 0.93 23.26 3.40
N ARG A 257 0.65 23.11 4.70
CA ARG A 257 0.37 24.24 5.60
C ARG A 257 1.62 25.10 5.84
N TYR A 258 2.77 24.45 6.00
CA TYR A 258 4.04 25.16 6.17
C TYR A 258 4.35 25.96 4.91
N PHE A 259 4.25 25.34 3.73
CA PHE A 259 4.44 26.04 2.46
C PHE A 259 3.45 27.19 2.26
N SER A 260 2.18 27.02 2.64
CA SER A 260 1.18 28.09 2.57
C SER A 260 1.57 29.27 3.45
N THR A 261 2.09 29.02 4.65
CA THR A 261 2.62 30.06 5.54
C THR A 261 3.81 30.78 4.89
N LEU A 262 4.74 30.04 4.28
CA LEU A 262 5.88 30.64 3.56
C LEU A 262 5.43 31.52 2.39
N LEU A 263 4.42 31.08 1.64
CA LEU A 263 3.85 31.88 0.55
C LEU A 263 3.19 33.16 1.04
N VAL A 264 2.48 33.13 2.17
CA VAL A 264 1.89 34.36 2.75
C VAL A 264 2.98 35.38 3.08
N ILE A 265 4.12 34.92 3.60
CA ILE A 265 5.28 35.79 3.88
C ILE A 265 5.87 36.33 2.56
N GLY A 266 6.12 35.48 1.58
CA GLY A 266 6.64 35.88 0.27
C GLY A 266 5.72 36.86 -0.46
N ASP A 267 4.42 36.58 -0.48
CA ASP A 267 3.40 37.43 -1.11
C ASP A 267 3.30 38.80 -0.45
N ALA A 268 3.51 38.89 0.88
CA ALA A 268 3.57 40.19 1.56
C ALA A 268 4.74 41.05 1.06
N PHE A 269 5.92 40.44 0.83
CA PHE A 269 7.08 41.15 0.27
C PHE A 269 6.88 41.50 -1.21
N ASP A 270 6.31 40.58 -1.97
CA ASP A 270 5.96 40.81 -3.37
C ASP A 270 5.02 42.01 -3.54
N LEU A 271 4.02 42.14 -2.65
CA LEU A 271 3.08 43.26 -2.65
C LEU A 271 3.78 44.60 -2.37
N ALA A 272 4.70 44.64 -1.41
CA ALA A 272 5.49 45.84 -1.12
C ALA A 272 6.32 46.31 -2.35
N ARG A 273 6.71 45.38 -3.22
CA ARG A 273 7.49 45.65 -4.44
C ARG A 273 6.65 45.77 -5.72
N GLY A 274 5.32 45.70 -5.63
CA GLY A 274 4.43 45.76 -6.78
C GLY A 274 4.50 44.53 -7.71
N MET A 275 4.96 43.38 -7.21
CA MET A 275 5.13 42.14 -7.98
C MET A 275 4.28 40.97 -7.44
N PRO A 276 2.95 41.10 -7.29
CA PRO A 276 2.13 40.10 -6.62
C PRO A 276 2.29 38.67 -7.18
N GLY A 277 2.48 37.71 -6.28
CA GLY A 277 2.64 36.29 -6.58
C GLY A 277 3.94 35.93 -7.31
N HIS A 278 4.94 36.81 -7.33
CA HIS A 278 6.27 36.55 -7.88
C HIS A 278 6.95 35.39 -7.16
N SER A 279 7.03 35.43 -5.84
CA SER A 279 7.57 34.39 -4.96
C SER A 279 6.89 33.04 -5.18
N GLY A 280 5.56 33.04 -5.39
CA GLY A 280 4.81 31.85 -5.78
C GLY A 280 5.21 31.29 -7.16
N ARG A 281 5.37 32.15 -8.17
CA ARG A 281 5.80 31.72 -9.52
C ARG A 281 7.24 31.20 -9.52
N VAL A 282 8.15 31.89 -8.84
CA VAL A 282 9.57 31.52 -8.73
C VAL A 282 9.73 30.19 -8.00
N SER A 283 9.05 30.00 -6.87
CA SER A 283 9.09 28.73 -6.13
C SER A 283 8.59 27.54 -6.94
N ASN A 284 7.51 27.72 -7.70
CA ASN A 284 6.98 26.67 -8.57
C ASN A 284 7.94 26.33 -9.72
N LEU A 285 8.53 27.34 -10.37
CA LEU A 285 9.51 27.15 -11.44
C LEU A 285 10.78 26.46 -10.93
N ALA A 286 11.32 26.90 -9.78
CA ALA A 286 12.49 26.29 -9.16
C ALA A 286 12.24 24.81 -8.81
N ALA A 287 11.06 24.49 -8.29
CA ALA A 287 10.68 23.11 -8.00
C ALA A 287 10.53 22.25 -9.27
N GLU A 288 10.09 22.84 -10.39
CA GLU A 288 9.99 22.14 -11.68
C GLU A 288 11.36 21.88 -12.28
N VAL A 289 12.26 22.87 -12.27
CA VAL A 289 13.66 22.71 -12.68
C VAL A 289 14.35 21.65 -11.84
N ALA A 290 14.19 21.69 -10.51
CA ALA A 290 14.74 20.68 -9.60
C ALA A 290 14.25 19.25 -9.92
N ARG A 291 12.97 19.11 -10.28
CA ARG A 291 12.40 17.82 -10.71
C ARG A 291 13.01 17.32 -12.02
N GLU A 292 13.17 18.20 -13.01
CA GLU A 292 13.80 17.87 -14.30
C GLU A 292 15.28 17.51 -14.14
N MET A 293 15.98 18.15 -13.19
CA MET A 293 17.35 17.79 -12.81
C MET A 293 17.45 16.45 -12.10
N GLY A 294 16.33 15.81 -11.76
CA GLY A 294 16.29 14.50 -11.10
C GLY A 294 16.66 14.56 -9.61
N LEU A 295 16.51 15.72 -8.97
CA LEU A 295 16.71 15.85 -7.52
C LEU A 295 15.63 15.07 -6.75
N SER A 296 15.97 14.64 -5.54
CA SER A 296 15.00 13.97 -4.68
C SER A 296 13.86 14.92 -4.31
N ALA A 297 12.68 14.37 -4.03
CA ALA A 297 11.53 15.17 -3.68
C ALA A 297 11.70 15.96 -2.36
N GLY A 298 12.61 15.51 -1.48
CA GLY A 298 13.02 16.29 -0.31
C GLY A 298 13.81 17.54 -0.71
N GLU A 299 14.80 17.36 -1.60
CA GLU A 299 15.57 18.49 -2.15
C GLU A 299 14.70 19.44 -2.98
N VAL A 300 13.78 18.89 -3.80
CA VAL A 300 12.80 19.70 -4.55
C VAL A 300 11.94 20.54 -3.61
N ARG A 301 11.48 19.96 -2.49
CA ARG A 301 10.72 20.69 -1.48
C ARG A 301 11.56 21.79 -0.84
N ASP A 302 12.78 21.47 -0.43
CA ASP A 302 13.65 22.42 0.25
C ASP A 302 14.02 23.59 -0.69
N ILE A 303 14.27 23.31 -1.97
CA ILE A 303 14.45 24.32 -3.03
C ILE A 303 13.19 25.17 -3.20
N ARG A 304 12.01 24.54 -3.23
CA ARG A 304 10.72 25.24 -3.33
C ARG A 304 10.52 26.20 -2.17
N TYR A 305 10.86 25.78 -0.95
CA TYR A 305 10.75 26.59 0.26
C TYR A 305 11.74 27.76 0.23
N ALA A 306 13.00 27.49 -0.11
CA ALA A 306 14.02 28.52 -0.24
C ALA A 306 13.65 29.57 -1.29
N ALA A 307 13.14 29.14 -2.44
CA ALA A 307 12.71 30.02 -3.52
C ALA A 307 11.50 30.90 -3.13
N ALA A 308 10.56 30.38 -2.33
CA ALA A 308 9.42 31.16 -1.84
C ALA A 308 9.83 32.30 -0.88
N LEU A 309 11.00 32.17 -0.23
CA LEU A 309 11.54 33.15 0.71
C LEU A 309 12.79 33.87 0.19
N HIS A 310 13.18 33.71 -1.08
CA HIS A 310 14.50 34.12 -1.56
C HIS A 310 14.83 35.61 -1.34
N ASP A 311 13.79 36.45 -1.25
CA ASP A 311 13.88 37.90 -1.13
C ASP A 311 13.68 38.43 0.31
N ILE A 312 13.54 37.55 1.31
CA ILE A 312 13.28 37.93 2.72
C ILE A 312 14.43 38.72 3.37
N GLY A 313 15.67 38.51 2.93
CA GLY A 313 16.84 39.17 3.51
C GLY A 313 17.00 40.65 3.16
N ARG A 314 16.18 41.18 2.24
CA ARG A 314 16.35 42.54 1.71
C ARG A 314 15.70 43.64 2.57
N ILE A 315 15.01 43.25 3.64
CA ILE A 315 14.31 44.15 4.58
C ILE A 315 15.30 45.10 5.28
N GLU A 316 16.50 44.61 5.59
CA GLU A 316 17.53 45.45 6.25
C GLU A 316 18.09 46.54 5.33
N ALA A 317 18.08 46.32 4.00
CA ALA A 317 18.66 47.27 3.05
C ALA A 317 17.76 48.48 2.78
N GLU A 318 16.43 48.33 2.90
CA GLU A 318 15.47 49.43 2.72
C GLU A 318 15.30 50.24 4.02
N ALA A 319 15.32 49.58 5.19
CA ALA A 319 15.20 50.26 6.48
C ALA A 319 16.42 51.14 6.85
N GLN A 320 17.59 50.90 6.25
CA GLN A 320 18.81 51.71 6.46
C GLN A 320 18.95 52.87 5.47
N GLY A 321 18.02 53.03 4.52
CA GLY A 321 18.01 54.11 3.53
C GLY A 321 17.13 55.32 3.89
N GLU A 322 16.47 55.30 5.04
CA GLU A 322 15.52 56.33 5.49
C GLU A 322 16.01 57.19 6.68
N GLU A 323 17.29 57.11 7.08
CA GLU A 323 17.93 58.08 8.01
C GLU A 323 18.69 59.19 7.27
#